data_AF-A0A4V1SXC4-F1
#
_entry.id   AF-A0A4V1SXC4-F1
#
_cell.length_a   1.000
_cell.length_b   1.000
_cell.length_c   1.000
_cell.angle_alpha   90.00
_cell.angle_beta   90.00
_cell.angle_gamma   90.00
#
_symmetry.space_group_name_H-M   'P 1'
#
loop_
_entity.id
_entity.type
_entity.pdbx_description
1 polymer ?
#
loop_
_entity_poly.entity_id
_entity_poly.type
_entity_poly.pdbx_seq_one_letter_code
_entity_poly.pdbx_strand_id
1 'polypeptide(L)' 'LDNGNTIIVIEHNMDVIKCADWVIDIGPEGGDRGGKVVFEGLPEDLIKEKNSYTGKFLKERFVSS' A
#
# COMPACT_ATOMS: atom_id res chain seq x y z
N LEU A 1 16.55 14.50 -5.52
CA LEU A 1 15.63 14.69 -4.37
C LEU A 1 16.28 13.98 -3.20
N ASP A 2 17.27 14.60 -2.55
CA ASP A 2 18.11 13.91 -1.55
C ASP A 2 18.45 14.83 -0.38
N ASN A 3 17.45 15.52 0.15
CA ASN A 3 17.61 16.39 1.33
C ASN A 3 17.34 15.64 2.65
N GLY A 4 17.22 14.31 2.63
CA GLY A 4 16.85 13.51 3.82
C GLY A 4 15.44 13.76 4.33
N ASN A 5 14.56 14.36 3.51
CA ASN A 5 13.17 14.61 3.87
C ASN A 5 12.34 13.33 3.74
N THR A 6 11.44 13.10 4.69
CA THR A 6 10.41 12.06 4.58
C THR A 6 9.14 12.65 3.98
N ILE A 7 8.56 11.94 3.01
CA ILE A 7 7.28 12.29 2.40
C ILE A 7 6.27 11.22 2.79
N ILE A 8 5.12 11.66 3.32
CA ILE A 8 3.99 10.80 3.63
C ILE A 8 2.82 11.27 2.76
N VAL A 9 2.24 10.36 2.01
CA VAL A 9 1.10 10.62 1.11
C VAL A 9 0.01 9.59 1.35
N ILE A 10 -1.24 10.01 1.13
CA ILE A 10 -2.39 9.11 1.07
C ILE A 10 -2.74 8.97 -0.40
N GLU A 11 -2.66 7.75 -0.93
CA GLU A 11 -2.82 7.49 -2.35
C GLU A 11 -3.68 6.26 -2.63
N HIS A 12 -4.28 6.28 -3.80
CA HIS A 12 -5.03 5.16 -4.38
C HIS A 12 -4.48 4.74 -5.74
N ASN A 13 -3.52 5.50 -6.29
CA ASN A 13 -2.86 5.12 -7.52
C ASN A 13 -1.81 4.03 -7.28
N MET A 14 -2.06 2.84 -7.82
CA MET A 14 -1.19 1.66 -7.67
C MET A 14 0.22 1.87 -8.21
N ASP A 15 0.40 2.76 -9.19
CA ASP A 15 1.75 3.09 -9.71
C ASP A 15 2.59 3.87 -8.72
N VAL A 16 1.95 4.74 -7.94
CA VAL A 16 2.62 5.49 -6.89
C VAL A 16 2.94 4.55 -5.72
N ILE A 17 1.96 3.72 -5.33
CA ILE A 17 2.10 2.76 -4.23
C ILE A 17 3.21 1.73 -4.54
N LYS A 18 3.28 1.23 -5.78
CA LYS A 18 4.34 0.30 -6.21
C LYS A 18 5.74 0.88 -6.06
N CYS A 19 5.90 2.19 -6.22
CA CYS A 19 7.20 2.86 -6.16
C CYS A 19 7.58 3.33 -4.75
N ALA A 20 6.71 3.13 -3.74
CA ALA A 20 6.96 3.60 -2.39
C ALA A 20 7.98 2.71 -1.65
N ASP A 21 8.81 3.31 -0.80
CA ASP A 21 9.73 2.55 0.05
C ASP A 21 9.00 1.82 1.20
N TRP A 22 7.82 2.31 1.59
CA TRP A 22 7.01 1.75 2.68
C TRP A 22 5.53 2.04 2.46
N VAL A 23 4.67 1.07 2.79
CA VAL A 23 3.22 1.18 2.67
C VAL A 23 2.57 0.82 4.00
N ILE A 24 1.60 1.65 4.41
CA ILE A 24 0.68 1.37 5.52
C ILE A 24 -0.72 1.27 4.91
N ASP A 25 -1.31 0.09 4.94
CA ASP A 25 -2.66 -0.15 4.41
C ASP A 25 -3.69 -0.10 5.55
N ILE A 26 -4.71 0.74 5.39
CA ILE A 26 -5.74 0.99 6.40
C ILE A 26 -7.08 0.49 5.89
N GLY A 27 -7.78 -0.29 6.71
CA GLY A 27 -9.08 -0.86 6.34
C GLY A 27 -9.59 -1.85 7.39
N PRO A 28 -10.13 -3.02 6.98
CA PRO A 28 -10.35 -3.45 5.59
C PRO A 28 -11.46 -2.65 4.88
N GLU A 29 -12.39 -2.09 5.64
CA GLU A 29 -13.51 -1.30 5.12
C GLU A 29 -13.33 0.19 5.41
N GLY A 30 -14.23 1.03 4.89
CA GLY A 30 -14.33 2.45 5.27
C GLY A 30 -15.28 2.70 6.45
N GLY A 31 -15.17 3.87 7.06
CA GLY A 31 -16.05 4.31 8.16
C GLY A 31 -15.85 3.49 9.43
N ASP A 32 -16.95 3.20 10.14
CA ASP A 32 -16.94 2.50 11.44
C ASP A 32 -16.37 1.07 11.38
N ARG A 33 -16.28 0.49 10.18
CA ARG A 33 -15.72 -0.85 9.96
C ARG A 33 -14.24 -0.83 9.53
N GLY A 34 -13.66 0.36 9.45
CA GLY A 34 -12.26 0.59 9.08
C GLY A 34 -11.38 0.95 10.27
N GLY A 35 -10.31 1.70 9.97
CA GLY A 35 -9.42 2.28 10.98
C GLY A 35 -8.46 1.28 11.63
N LYS A 36 -8.28 0.09 11.04
CA LYS A 36 -7.25 -0.86 11.45
C LYS A 36 -6.10 -0.84 10.44
N VAL A 37 -4.89 -1.01 10.95
CA VAL A 37 -3.73 -1.33 10.10
C VAL A 37 -3.91 -2.78 9.65
N VAL A 38 -4.13 -2.95 8.35
CA VAL A 38 -4.27 -4.27 7.71
C VAL A 38 -2.89 -4.80 7.34
N PHE A 39 -1.99 -3.90 6.94
CA PHE A 39 -0.62 -4.21 6.58
C PHE A 39 0.30 -3.01 6.82
N GLU A 40 1.56 -3.29 7.14
CA GLU A 40 2.64 -2.32 7.15
C GLU A 40 3.94 -2.99 6.67
N GLY A 41 4.61 -2.41 5.69
CA GLY A 41 5.85 -2.97 5.14
C GLY A 41 6.15 -2.55 3.70
N LEU A 42 6.96 -3.36 3.02
CA LEU A 42 7.32 -3.14 1.61
C LEU A 42 6.13 -3.42 0.68
N PRO A 43 6.00 -2.70 -0.46
CA PRO A 43 4.97 -2.98 -1.46
C PRO A 43 4.95 -4.43 -1.97
N GLU A 44 6.12 -5.07 -2.07
CA GLU A 44 6.28 -6.47 -2.51
C GLU A 44 5.77 -7.50 -1.49
N ASP A 45 5.68 -7.10 -0.22
CA ASP A 45 5.12 -7.93 0.84
C ASP A 45 3.61 -7.70 0.98
N LEU A 46 3.12 -6.49 0.68
CA LEU A 46 1.70 -6.16 0.68
C LEU A 46 0.89 -7.07 -0.27
N ILE A 47 1.45 -7.43 -1.43
CA ILE A 47 0.77 -8.33 -2.38
C ILE A 47 0.56 -9.77 -1.86
N LYS A 48 1.22 -10.12 -0.76
CA LYS A 48 1.05 -11.41 -0.06
C LYS A 48 -0.03 -11.33 1.03
N GLU A 49 -0.42 -10.14 1.45
CA GLU A 49 -1.46 -9.93 2.46
C GLU A 49 -2.85 -10.19 1.89
N LYS A 50 -3.50 -11.25 2.38
CA LYS A 50 -4.79 -11.71 1.85
C LYS A 50 -5.96 -10.83 2.27
N ASN A 51 -5.82 -10.11 3.38
CA ASN A 51 -6.87 -9.25 3.92
C ASN A 51 -6.82 -7.83 3.35
N SER A 52 -5.80 -7.51 2.54
CA SER A 52 -5.65 -6.20 1.92
C SER A 52 -6.33 -6.13 0.55
N TYR A 53 -7.30 -5.24 0.41
CA TYR A 53 -7.85 -4.90 -0.90
C TYR A 53 -6.79 -4.24 -1.78
N THR A 54 -5.98 -3.34 -1.22
CA THR A 54 -4.86 -2.69 -1.90
C THR A 54 -3.88 -3.71 -2.45
N GLY A 55 -3.44 -4.68 -1.64
CA GLY A 55 -2.52 -5.75 -2.06
C GLY A 55 -3.06 -6.61 -3.19
N LYS A 56 -4.37 -6.89 -3.20
CA LYS A 56 -5.02 -7.64 -4.29
C LYS A 56 -4.89 -6.93 -5.63
N PHE A 57 -5.13 -5.63 -5.69
CA PHE A 57 -5.01 -4.85 -6.94
C PHE A 57 -3.56 -4.54 -7.30
N LEU A 58 -2.72 -4.26 -6.30
CA LEU A 58 -1.30 -3.97 -6.51
C LEU A 58 -0.56 -5.15 -7.15
N LYS A 59 -0.98 -6.39 -6.87
CA LYS A 59 -0.41 -7.60 -7.47
C LYS A 59 -0.40 -7.59 -8.99
N GLU A 60 -1.43 -7.04 -9.64
CA GLU A 60 -1.51 -6.94 -11.10
C GLU A 60 -0.36 -6.08 -11.68
N ARG A 61 0.14 -5.12 -10.90
CA ARG A 61 1.22 -4.22 -11.30
C ARG A 61 2.61 -4.84 -11.16
N PHE A 62 2.76 -5.92 -10.40
CA PHE A 62 4.02 -6.67 -10.26
C PHE A 62 4.14 -7.84 -11.24
N VAL A 63 3.03 -8.47 -11.63
CA VAL A 63 3.03 -9.65 -12.54
C VAL A 63 3.18 -9.26 -14.01
N SER A 64 2.95 -7.98 -14.35
CA SER A 64 2.96 -7.48 -15.72
C SER A 64 4.32 -6.92 -16.18
N SER A 65 5.44 -7.44 -15.67
CA SER A 65 6.81 -7.03 -16.03
C SER A 65 7.72 -8.22 -16.27
#